data_AF-A0A0M3J9U8-F1
#
_entry.id   AF-A0A0M3J9U8-F1
#
_cell.length_a   1.000
_cell.length_b   1.000
_cell.length_c   1.000
_cell.angle_alpha   90.00
_cell.angle_beta   90.00
_cell.angle_gamma   90.00
#
_symmetry.space_group_name_H-M   'P 1'
#
loop_
_entity.id
_entity.type
_entity.pdbx_description
1 polymer ?
#
loop_
_entity_poly.entity_id
_entity_poly.type
_entity_poly.pdbx_seq_one_letter_code
_entity_poly.pdbx_strand_id
1 'polypeptide(L)'
;MECMVDCTAETKTCGKYGVSGFPTLKIFRNGVFAQDYDGPREAEGIVKYMRGQAGPSAVELKSYEQFEKFVDTDEMSVVGESSSVFIS
;
A
#
# COMPACT_ATOMS: atom_id res chain seq x y z
N MET A 1 -18.99 3.27 1.68
CA MET A 1 -18.28 3.57 2.93
C MET A 1 -17.31 4.69 2.60
N GLU A 2 -17.71 5.94 2.83
CA GLU A 2 -16.87 7.11 2.58
C GLU A 2 -16.10 7.41 3.86
N CYS A 3 -14.82 7.05 3.90
CA CYS A 3 -13.97 7.31 5.06
C CYS A 3 -13.39 8.72 4.97
N MET A 4 -14.18 9.72 5.35
CA MET A 4 -13.73 11.10 5.53
C MET A 4 -14.00 11.54 6.96
N VAL A 5 -13.02 12.22 7.56
CA VAL A 5 -13.14 12.80 8.90
C VAL A 5 -13.13 14.31 8.74
N ASP A 6 -14.20 14.96 9.16
CA ASP A 6 -14.26 16.42 9.21
C ASP A 6 -13.55 16.92 10.47
N CYS A 7 -12.34 17.44 10.28
CA CYS A 7 -11.53 17.98 11.36
C CYS A 7 -12.07 19.28 11.98
N THR A 8 -13.05 19.95 11.36
CA THR A 8 -13.71 21.11 11.97
C THR A 8 -14.64 20.68 13.10
N ALA A 9 -15.29 19.53 12.96
CA ALA A 9 -16.09 18.90 14.01
C ALA A 9 -15.21 18.07 14.97
N GLU A 10 -14.20 17.35 14.45
CA GLU A 10 -13.42 16.35 15.18
C GLU A 10 -11.96 16.78 15.46
N THR A 11 -11.81 17.92 16.14
CA THR A 11 -10.50 18.52 16.45
C THR A 11 -9.55 17.60 17.23
N LYS A 12 -10.07 16.80 18.18
CA LYS A 12 -9.27 15.85 18.99
C LYS A 12 -8.64 14.74 18.14
N THR A 13 -9.42 14.19 17.22
CA THR A 13 -8.98 13.10 16.34
C THR A 13 -7.92 13.61 15.38
N CYS A 14 -8.13 14.78 14.80
CA CYS A 14 -7.19 15.38 13.85
C CYS A 14 -5.89 15.86 14.52
N GLY A 15 -5.98 16.40 15.74
CA GLY A 15 -4.80 16.70 16.56
C GLY A 15 -4.01 15.45 16.93
N LYS A 16 -4.68 14.35 17.31
CA LYS A 16 -4.02 13.06 17.65
C LYS A 16 -3.20 12.51 16.48
N TYR A 17 -3.66 12.70 15.25
CA TYR A 17 -2.95 12.24 14.05
C TYR A 17 -2.10 13.34 13.38
N GLY A 18 -1.95 14.51 14.00
CA GLY A 18 -1.07 15.58 13.50
C GLY A 18 -1.53 16.19 12.16
N VAL A 19 -2.83 16.27 11.91
CA VAL A 19 -3.35 16.89 10.68
C VAL A 19 -3.19 18.41 10.78
N SER A 20 -2.24 18.96 10.03
CA SER A 20 -1.93 20.40 10.01
C SER A 20 -2.41 21.14 8.75
N GLY A 21 -2.89 20.41 7.74
CA GLY A 21 -3.37 20.96 6.47
C GLY A 21 -4.37 20.04 5.77
N PHE A 22 -5.16 20.57 4.85
CA PHE A 22 -6.18 19.83 4.12
C PHE A 22 -5.89 19.80 2.61
N PRO A 23 -6.18 18.69 1.90
CA PRO A 23 -6.48 17.37 2.43
C PRO A 23 -5.22 16.65 2.95
N THR A 24 -5.34 15.93 4.08
CA THR A 24 -4.31 15.00 4.57
C THR A 24 -4.83 13.58 4.44
N LEU A 25 -4.10 12.73 3.71
CA LEU A 25 -4.44 11.32 3.52
C LEU A 25 -3.60 10.45 4.46
N LYS A 26 -4.26 9.62 5.25
CA LYS A 26 -3.62 8.70 6.22
C LYS A 26 -4.13 7.29 5.99
N ILE A 27 -3.22 6.33 6.08
CA ILE A 27 -3.50 4.93 5.82
C ILE A 27 -3.62 4.21 7.16
N PHE A 28 -4.73 3.48 7.31
CA PHE A 28 -5.00 2.65 8.47
C PHE A 28 -5.06 1.19 8.04
N ARG A 29 -4.38 0.31 8.76
CA ARG A 29 -4.44 -1.15 8.57
C ARG A 29 -4.98 -1.77 9.85
N ASN A 30 -6.04 -2.58 9.72
CA ASN A 30 -6.69 -3.24 10.87
C ASN A 30 -7.09 -2.27 11.99
N GLY A 31 -7.51 -1.05 11.65
CA GLY A 31 -7.91 -0.02 12.61
C GLY A 31 -6.75 0.71 13.31
N VAL A 32 -5.50 0.37 13.00
CA VAL A 32 -4.30 1.03 13.53
C VAL A 32 -3.71 1.93 12.45
N PHE A 33 -3.22 3.11 12.85
CA PHE A 33 -2.49 4.00 11.95
C PHE A 33 -1.25 3.26 11.41
N ALA A 34 -1.15 3.16 10.10
CA ALA A 34 -0.05 2.49 9.43
C ALA A 34 1.01 3.51 8.98
N GLN A 35 0.61 4.45 8.12
CA GLN A 35 1.51 5.42 7.53
C GLN A 35 0.77 6.61 6.90
N ASP A 36 1.49 7.68 6.63
CA ASP A 36 1.00 8.79 5.82
C ASP A 36 1.00 8.40 4.33
N TYR A 37 0.06 8.96 3.58
CA TYR A 37 0.00 8.74 2.13
C TYR A 37 0.92 9.74 1.42
N ASP A 38 2.07 9.24 0.99
CA ASP A 38 3.05 10.00 0.19
C ASP A 38 2.93 9.72 -1.32
N GLY A 39 1.80 9.18 -1.76
CA GLY A 39 1.58 8.82 -3.15
C GLY A 39 1.05 9.97 -4.03
N PRO A 40 0.85 9.69 -5.33
CA PRO A 40 0.32 10.66 -6.29
C PRO A 40 -1.13 11.09 -5.94
N ARG A 41 -1.48 12.36 -6.14
CA ARG A 41 -2.83 12.87 -5.78
C ARG A 41 -3.90 12.56 -6.84
N GLU A 42 -3.51 11.95 -7.95
CA GLU A 42 -4.39 11.50 -9.02
C GLU A 42 -5.11 10.21 -8.63
N ALA A 43 -6.36 10.06 -9.06
CA ALA A 43 -7.19 8.89 -8.74
C ALA A 43 -6.49 7.56 -9.10
N GLU A 44 -5.84 7.50 -10.26
CA GLU A 44 -5.10 6.32 -10.70
C GLU A 44 -3.90 6.01 -9.79
N GLY A 45 -3.19 7.05 -9.34
CA GLY A 45 -2.06 6.92 -8.42
C GLY A 45 -2.48 6.42 -7.05
N ILE A 46 -3.61 6.90 -6.53
CA ILE A 46 -4.21 6.41 -5.27
C ILE A 46 -4.58 4.93 -5.41
N VAL A 47 -5.24 4.54 -6.50
CA VAL A 47 -5.61 3.14 -6.73
C VAL A 47 -4.37 2.25 -6.85
N LYS A 48 -3.36 2.67 -7.61
CA LYS A 48 -2.10 1.91 -7.77
C LYS A 48 -1.38 1.75 -6.42
N TYR A 49 -1.27 2.84 -5.66
CA TYR A 49 -0.62 2.84 -4.34
C TYR A 49 -1.35 1.92 -3.36
N MET A 50 -2.68 2.03 -3.29
CA MET A 50 -3.48 1.18 -2.40
C MET A 50 -3.45 -0.28 -2.83
N ARG A 51 -3.41 -0.58 -4.13
CA ARG A 51 -3.20 -1.95 -4.63
C ARG A 51 -1.84 -2.51 -4.25
N GLY A 52 -0.77 -1.72 -4.31
CA GLY A 52 0.55 -2.12 -3.83
C GLY A 52 0.58 -2.38 -2.32
N GLN A 53 -0.17 -1.61 -1.54
CA GLN A 53 -0.27 -1.79 -0.09
C GLN A 53 -1.24 -2.92 0.32
N ALA A 54 -2.29 -3.18 -0.46
CA ALA A 54 -3.29 -4.22 -0.15
C ALA A 54 -2.96 -5.58 -0.79
N GLY A 55 -2.10 -5.58 -1.80
CA GLY A 55 -1.62 -6.79 -2.45
C GLY A 55 -0.79 -7.66 -1.51
N PRO A 56 -0.66 -8.96 -1.82
CA PRO A 56 0.27 -9.82 -1.09
C PRO A 56 1.68 -9.25 -1.18
N SER A 57 2.43 -9.33 -0.08
CA SER A 57 3.79 -8.76 0.04
C SER A 57 4.76 -9.32 -1.01
N ALA A 58 4.42 -10.46 -1.61
CA ALA A 58 5.05 -11.03 -2.79
C ALA A 58 3.96 -11.64 -3.68
N VAL A 59 4.08 -11.43 -5.00
CA VAL A 59 3.23 -12.13 -5.99
C VAL A 59 3.87 -13.50 -6.24
N GLU A 60 3.14 -14.58 -5.99
CA GLU A 60 3.61 -15.93 -6.35
C GLU A 60 3.64 -16.06 -7.89
N LEU A 61 4.84 -16.17 -8.44
CA LEU A 61 5.06 -16.44 -9.85
C LEU A 61 5.15 -17.95 -10.04
N LYS A 62 4.16 -18.54 -10.71
CA LYS A 62 4.07 -20.00 -10.89
C LYS A 62 4.71 -20.49 -12.20
N SER A 63 5.01 -19.59 -13.12
CA SER A 63 5.61 -19.92 -14.42
C SER A 63 6.73 -18.94 -14.81
N TYR A 64 7.67 -19.43 -15.61
CA TYR A 64 8.75 -18.61 -16.18
C TYR A 64 8.23 -17.48 -17.07
N GLU A 65 7.09 -17.67 -17.76
CA GLU A 65 6.49 -16.60 -18.57
C GLU A 65 5.95 -15.44 -17.72
N GLN A 66 5.43 -15.73 -16.51
CA GLN A 66 5.00 -14.69 -15.58
C GLN A 66 6.20 -13.98 -14.97
N PHE A 67 7.32 -14.68 -14.82
CA PHE A 67 8.57 -14.12 -14.37
C PHE A 67 9.16 -13.13 -15.37
N GLU A 68 9.28 -13.50 -16.65
CA GLU A 68 9.80 -12.58 -17.69
C GLU A 68 8.94 -11.31 -17.78
N LYS A 69 7.61 -11.46 -17.79
CA LYS A 69 6.70 -10.30 -17.79
C LYS A 69 6.87 -9.44 -16.55
N PHE A 70 7.12 -10.03 -15.39
CA PHE A 70 7.33 -9.29 -14.15
C PHE A 70 8.65 -8.53 -14.16
N VAL A 71 9.72 -9.14 -14.68
CA VAL A 71 11.05 -8.51 -14.81
C VAL A 71 11.05 -7.41 -15.85
N ASP A 72 10.33 -7.56 -16.96
CA ASP A 72 10.26 -6.56 -18.04
C ASP A 72 9.36 -5.36 -17.71
N THR A 73 8.39 -5.50 -16.79
CA THR A 73 7.41 -4.44 -16.53
C THR A 73 7.89 -3.37 -15.55
N ASP A 74 8.78 -3.70 -14.61
CA ASP A 74 9.22 -2.80 -13.54
C ASP A 74 10.75 -2.63 -13.54
N GLU A 75 11.23 -1.37 -13.57
CA GLU A 75 12.67 -1.01 -13.62
C GLU A 75 13.49 -1.58 -12.44
N MET A 76 12.83 -1.94 -11.34
CA MET A 76 13.44 -2.59 -10.17
C MET A 76 12.50 -3.69 -9.66
N SER A 77 12.91 -4.95 -9.82
CA SER A 77 12.18 -6.13 -9.36
C SER A 77 13.02 -6.93 -8.34
N VAL A 78 12.43 -7.26 -7.18
CA VAL A 78 13.06 -8.12 -6.16
C VAL A 78 12.44 -9.50 -6.25
N VAL A 79 13.27 -10.51 -6.47
CA VAL A 79 12.86 -11.91 -6.63
C VAL A 79 13.46 -12.73 -5.49
N GLY A 80 12.59 -13.32 -4.67
CA GLY A 80 12.98 -14.29 -3.65
C GLY A 80 12.64 -15.70 -4.11
N GLU A 81 13.64 -16.57 -4.23
CA GLU A 81 13.42 -18.01 -4.41
C GLU A 81 13.39 -18.67 -3.03
N SER A 82 12.24 -19.22 -2.61
CA SER A 82 12.17 -20.07 -1.42
C SER A 82 12.02 -21.52 -1.85
N SER A 83 13.12 -22.27 -1.84
CA SER A 83 13.08 -23.73 -1.95
C SER A 83 12.76 -24.31 -0.57
N SER A 84 11.51 -24.73 -0.38
CA SER A 84 11.09 -25.48 0.80
C SER A 84 11.75 -26.86 0.78
N VAL A 85 12.96 -26.96 1.33
CA VAL A 85 13.64 -28.24 1.55
C VAL A 85 12.91 -28.96 2.69
N PHE A 86 12.02 -29.88 2.33
CA PHE A 86 11.50 -30.86 3.29
C PHE A 86 12.62 -31.83 3.62
N ILE A 87 13.22 -31.66 4.81
CA ILE A 87 14.05 -32.70 5.40
C ILE A 87 13.08 -33.78 5.92
N SER A 88 13.03 -34.89 5.19
CA SER A 88 12.39 -36.15 5.61
C SER A 88 13.13 -36.80 6.77
#